data_AF-A0A2N3BIN3-F1
#
_entry.id   AF-A0A2N3BIN3-F1
#
_cell.length_a   1.000
_cell.length_b   1.000
_cell.length_c   1.000
_cell.angle_alpha   90.00
_cell.angle_beta   90.00
_cell.angle_gamma   90.00
#
_symmetry.space_group_name_H-M   'P 1'
#
loop_
_entity.id
_entity.type
_entity.pdbx_description
1 polymer ?
#
loop_
_entity_poly.entity_id
_entity_poly.type
_entity_poly.pdbx_seq_one_letter_code
_entity_poly.pdbx_strand_id
1 'polypeptide(L)'
;MNIEAMSLVELAPFAAGLIVTGLAAGVLAGLLGVGGGIVIVPVLYHVFTLLGIDEAVRMHLAVGTSLGTIILTSIRSVRAHAKKGAVDWPMLRSWALPILVGVAVGTVIAVFVSGDALTGVFASIAILVAANLAFGKESWRLGTKLPGRPVQYSVASVIGMLSALMG
;
A
#
# COMPACT_ATOMS: atom_id res chain seq x y z
N MET A 1 -21.86 11.43 12.08
CA MET A 1 -22.95 11.02 11.16
C MET A 1 -23.34 9.60 11.53
N ASN A 2 -24.62 9.30 11.76
CA ASN A 2 -25.06 7.93 12.04
C ASN A 2 -25.19 7.15 10.73
N ILE A 3 -24.28 6.22 10.47
CA ILE A 3 -24.27 5.38 9.25
C ILE A 3 -25.58 4.56 9.14
N GLU A 4 -26.17 4.19 10.28
CA GLU A 4 -27.44 3.44 10.34
C GLU A 4 -28.67 4.24 9.90
N ALA A 5 -28.56 5.58 9.82
CA ALA A 5 -29.64 6.46 9.39
C ALA A 5 -29.52 6.90 7.92
N MET A 6 -28.47 6.48 7.20
CA MET A 6 -28.25 6.88 5.82
C MET A 6 -29.16 6.12 4.86
N SER A 7 -29.86 6.85 4.00
CA SER A 7 -30.64 6.23 2.92
C SER A 7 -29.73 5.69 1.81
N LEU A 8 -30.21 4.73 1.01
CA LEU A 8 -29.46 4.22 -0.15
C LEU A 8 -29.04 5.32 -1.14
N VAL A 9 -29.81 6.41 -1.21
CA VAL A 9 -29.51 7.56 -2.06
C VAL A 9 -28.30 8.34 -1.54
N GLU A 10 -28.11 8.41 -0.23
CA GLU A 10 -26.96 9.08 0.38
C GLU A 10 -25.67 8.26 0.28
N LEU A 11 -25.77 6.92 0.18
CA LEU A 11 -24.64 6.02 -0.01
C LEU A 11 -24.16 5.93 -1.46
N ALA A 12 -25.05 6.18 -2.43
CA ALA A 12 -24.74 6.14 -3.86
C ALA A 12 -23.52 6.98 -4.29
N PRO A 13 -23.34 8.26 -3.86
CA PRO A 13 -22.18 9.05 -4.24
C PRO A 13 -20.87 8.51 -3.66
N PHE A 14 -20.88 7.97 -2.43
CA PHE A 14 -19.70 7.33 -1.84
C PHE A 14 -19.31 6.06 -2.61
N ALA A 15 -20.28 5.22 -2.94
CA ALA A 15 -20.07 4.02 -3.73
C ALA A 15 -19.49 4.36 -5.12
N ALA A 16 -20.05 5.37 -5.80
CA ALA A 16 -19.53 5.85 -7.08
C ALA A 16 -18.07 6.36 -6.94
N GLY A 17 -17.78 7.14 -5.90
CA GLY A 17 -16.43 7.63 -5.60
C GLY A 17 -15.42 6.50 -5.37
N LEU A 18 -15.81 5.47 -4.62
CA LEU A 18 -14.99 4.28 -4.38
C LEU A 18 -14.75 3.46 -5.66
N ILE A 19 -15.76 3.34 -6.53
CA ILE A 19 -15.61 2.65 -7.83
C ILE A 19 -14.61 3.41 -8.72
N VAL A 20 -14.78 4.72 -8.87
CA VAL A 20 -13.87 5.55 -9.68
C VAL A 20 -12.45 5.49 -9.13
N THR A 21 -12.31 5.58 -7.81
CA THR A 21 -11.02 5.47 -7.14
C THR A 21 -10.39 4.10 -7.36
N GLY A 22 -11.16 3.01 -7.21
CA GLY A 22 -10.67 1.66 -7.44
C GLY A 22 -10.20 1.44 -8.88
N LEU A 23 -10.90 2.01 -9.86
CA LEU A 23 -10.48 1.99 -11.27
C LEU A 23 -9.19 2.77 -11.49
N ALA A 24 -9.10 4.00 -10.98
CA ALA A 24 -7.91 4.84 -11.12
C ALA A 24 -6.70 4.21 -10.41
N ALA A 25 -6.89 3.75 -9.18
CA ALA A 25 -5.87 3.06 -8.39
C ALA A 25 -5.42 1.77 -9.07
N GLY A 26 -6.33 0.99 -9.66
CA GLY A 26 -6.00 -0.23 -10.40
C GLY A 26 -5.15 0.04 -11.64
N VAL A 27 -5.48 1.08 -12.40
CA VAL A 27 -4.67 1.51 -13.56
C VAL A 27 -3.29 1.97 -13.12
N LEU A 28 -3.21 2.84 -12.11
CA LEU A 28 -1.93 3.34 -11.58
C LEU A 28 -1.08 2.22 -10.97
N ALA A 29 -1.70 1.28 -10.25
CA ALA A 29 -1.03 0.10 -9.73
C ALA A 29 -0.47 -0.79 -10.85
N GLY A 30 -1.20 -0.92 -11.96
CA GLY A 30 -0.74 -1.68 -13.13
C GLY A 30 0.38 -1.01 -13.90
N LEU A 31 0.35 0.32 -14.04
CA LEU A 31 1.36 1.09 -14.78
C LEU A 31 2.65 1.30 -13.97
N LEU A 32 2.51 1.62 -12.68
CA LEU A 32 3.62 2.00 -11.82
C LEU A 32 4.13 0.83 -10.96
N GLY A 33 3.34 -0.24 -10.81
CA GLY A 33 3.70 -1.41 -9.98
C GLY A 33 3.59 -1.18 -8.47
N VAL A 34 3.02 -0.05 -8.00
CA VAL A 34 3.05 0.39 -6.58
C VAL A 34 1.85 -0.13 -5.76
N GLY A 35 1.09 -1.13 -6.25
CA GLY A 35 0.00 -1.77 -5.49
C GLY A 35 -1.29 -0.95 -5.33
N GLY A 36 -1.27 0.36 -5.53
CA GLY A 36 -2.45 1.25 -5.54
C GLY A 36 -2.73 1.94 -4.19
N GLY A 37 -2.02 1.57 -3.13
CA GLY A 37 -2.23 2.10 -1.77
C GLY A 37 -2.06 3.62 -1.66
N ILE A 38 -1.11 4.20 -2.43
CA ILE A 38 -0.90 5.66 -2.51
C ILE A 38 -2.18 6.42 -2.92
N VAL A 39 -3.06 5.79 -3.69
CA VAL A 39 -4.33 6.37 -4.13
C VAL A 39 -5.49 5.95 -3.22
N ILE A 40 -5.51 4.69 -2.81
CA ILE A 40 -6.63 4.12 -2.04
C ILE A 40 -6.65 4.66 -0.60
N VAL A 41 -5.49 4.75 0.07
CA VAL A 41 -5.42 5.18 1.48
C VAL A 41 -5.95 6.61 1.70
N PRO A 42 -5.54 7.64 0.93
CA PRO A 42 -6.07 9.00 1.12
C PRO A 42 -7.57 9.11 0.87
N VAL A 43 -8.08 8.38 -0.13
CA VAL A 43 -9.52 8.36 -0.43
C VAL A 43 -10.29 7.70 0.71
N LEU A 44 -9.84 6.54 1.18
CA LEU A 44 -10.47 5.87 2.31
C LEU A 44 -10.43 6.73 3.58
N TYR A 45 -9.31 7.42 3.84
CA TYR A 45 -9.19 8.36 4.94
C TYR A 45 -10.26 9.48 4.85
N HIS A 46 -10.44 10.08 3.68
CA HIS A 46 -11.48 11.09 3.47
C HIS A 46 -12.90 10.53 3.59
N VAL A 47 -13.15 9.35 3.00
CA VAL A 47 -14.45 8.68 3.13
C VAL A 47 -14.77 8.38 4.60
N PHE A 48 -13.82 7.85 5.36
CA PHE A 48 -14.00 7.59 6.78
C PHE A 48 -14.14 8.87 7.61
N THR A 49 -13.50 9.97 7.21
CA THR A 49 -13.73 11.30 7.81
C THR A 49 -15.19 11.73 7.60
N LEU A 50 -15.70 11.61 6.37
CA LEU A 50 -17.08 11.97 6.03
C LEU A 50 -18.09 11.08 6.74
N LEU A 51 -17.78 9.80 6.92
CA LEU A 51 -18.62 8.87 7.69
C LEU A 51 -18.59 9.12 9.20
N GLY A 52 -17.75 10.06 9.67
CA GLY A 52 -17.65 10.41 11.09
C GLY A 52 -16.90 9.37 11.93
N ILE A 53 -16.01 8.60 11.31
CA ILE A 53 -15.12 7.69 12.04
C ILE A 53 -14.10 8.51 12.85
N ASP A 54 -13.91 8.08 14.10
CA ASP A 54 -12.95 8.66 15.04
C ASP A 54 -11.54 8.73 14.43
N GLU A 55 -10.91 9.88 14.58
CA GLU A 55 -9.56 10.17 14.08
C GLU A 55 -8.52 9.18 14.59
N ALA A 56 -8.67 8.69 15.82
CA ALA A 56 -7.75 7.75 16.46
C ALA A 56 -7.63 6.41 15.71
N VAL A 57 -8.69 5.97 15.01
CA VAL A 57 -8.74 4.68 14.30
C VAL A 57 -8.87 4.82 12.79
N ARG A 58 -9.16 6.04 12.30
CA ARG A 58 -9.42 6.32 10.88
C ARG A 58 -8.26 5.89 9.99
N MET A 59 -7.03 6.22 10.37
CA MET A 59 -5.85 5.87 9.59
C MET A 59 -5.60 4.36 9.60
N HIS A 60 -5.76 3.68 10.74
CA HIS A 60 -5.65 2.22 10.81
C HIS A 60 -6.65 1.51 9.91
N LEU A 61 -7.90 1.99 9.86
CA LEU A 61 -8.91 1.44 8.96
C LEU A 61 -8.56 1.68 7.49
N ALA A 62 -8.06 2.87 7.14
CA ALA A 62 -7.67 3.20 5.76
C ALA A 62 -6.52 2.31 5.29
N VAL A 63 -5.47 2.17 6.10
CA VAL A 63 -4.30 1.33 5.83
C VAL A 63 -4.69 -0.16 5.74
N GLY A 64 -5.42 -0.67 6.72
CA GLY A 64 -5.84 -2.07 6.75
C GLY A 64 -6.75 -2.45 5.59
N THR A 65 -7.71 -1.58 5.25
CA THR A 65 -8.61 -1.80 4.10
C THR A 65 -7.82 -1.76 2.78
N SER A 66 -6.88 -0.82 2.63
CA SER A 66 -5.99 -0.73 1.47
C SER A 66 -5.18 -2.02 1.28
N LEU A 67 -4.55 -2.56 2.33
CA LEU A 67 -3.83 -3.83 2.28
C LEU A 67 -4.72 -4.97 1.78
N GLY A 68 -5.98 -5.02 2.23
CA GLY A 68 -6.96 -5.97 1.72
C GLY A 68 -7.16 -5.88 0.21
N THR A 69 -7.24 -4.66 -0.33
CA THR A 69 -7.32 -4.45 -1.78
C THR A 69 -6.04 -4.82 -2.52
N ILE A 70 -4.87 -4.53 -1.92
CA ILE A 70 -3.55 -4.79 -2.49
C ILE A 70 -3.32 -6.29 -2.68
N ILE A 71 -3.80 -7.13 -1.76
CA ILE A 71 -3.72 -8.59 -1.92
C ILE A 71 -4.36 -9.02 -3.26
N LEU A 72 -5.54 -8.48 -3.58
CA LEU A 72 -6.24 -8.81 -4.82
C LEU A 72 -5.50 -8.28 -6.06
N THR A 73 -4.99 -7.05 -6.02
CA THR A 73 -4.26 -6.45 -7.15
C THR A 73 -2.92 -7.15 -7.36
N SER A 74 -2.19 -7.51 -6.30
CA SER A 74 -0.92 -8.25 -6.35
C SER A 74 -1.11 -9.66 -6.94
N ILE A 75 -2.16 -10.39 -6.56
CA ILE A 75 -2.47 -11.71 -7.16
C ILE A 75 -2.70 -11.57 -8.67
N ARG A 76 -3.48 -10.57 -9.09
CA ARG A 76 -3.75 -10.30 -10.51
C ARG A 76 -2.46 -9.90 -11.25
N SER A 77 -1.64 -9.05 -10.64
CA SER A 77 -0.37 -8.57 -11.19
C SER A 77 0.62 -9.71 -11.40
N VAL A 78 0.86 -10.53 -10.38
CA VAL A 78 1.76 -11.69 -10.47
C VAL A 78 1.29 -12.68 -11.53
N ARG A 79 -0.02 -12.96 -11.61
CA ARG A 79 -0.58 -13.83 -12.66
C ARG A 79 -0.35 -13.27 -14.07
N ALA A 80 -0.54 -11.97 -14.26
CA ALA A 80 -0.34 -11.32 -15.55
C ALA A 80 1.13 -11.34 -15.99
N HIS A 81 2.06 -11.07 -15.06
CA HIS A 81 3.50 -11.10 -15.33
C HIS A 81 4.02 -12.53 -15.52
N ALA A 82 3.49 -13.50 -14.76
CA ALA A 82 3.85 -14.91 -14.89
C ALA A 82 3.49 -15.47 -16.26
N LYS A 83 2.32 -15.09 -16.81
CA LYS A 83 1.91 -15.47 -18.18
C LYS A 83 2.86 -14.93 -19.26
N LYS A 84 3.59 -13.85 -18.96
CA LYS A 84 4.60 -13.24 -19.86
C LYS A 84 6.03 -13.78 -19.61
N GLY A 85 6.20 -14.74 -18.71
CA GLY A 85 7.53 -15.26 -18.33
C GLY A 85 8.41 -14.26 -17.58
N ALA A 86 7.85 -13.17 -17.07
CA ALA A 86 8.59 -12.05 -16.48
C ALA A 86 8.79 -12.15 -14.95
N VAL A 87 8.47 -13.30 -14.34
CA VAL A 87 8.53 -13.50 -12.87
C VAL A 87 9.75 -14.33 -12.49
N ASP A 88 10.63 -13.73 -11.69
CA ASP A 88 11.74 -14.44 -11.04
C ASP A 88 11.23 -15.20 -9.80
N TRP A 89 10.83 -16.46 -10.01
CA TRP A 89 10.33 -17.34 -8.95
C TRP A 89 11.36 -17.65 -7.86
N PRO A 90 12.63 -17.95 -8.18
CA PRO A 90 13.67 -18.10 -7.16
C PRO A 90 13.78 -16.89 -6.23
N MET A 91 13.83 -15.68 -6.78
CA MET A 91 13.91 -14.45 -6.00
C MET A 91 12.67 -14.28 -5.13
N LEU A 92 11.47 -14.41 -5.70
CA LEU A 92 10.21 -14.28 -4.98
C LEU A 92 10.12 -15.23 -3.78
N ARG A 93 10.49 -16.51 -3.96
CA ARG A 93 10.50 -17.49 -2.85
C ARG A 93 11.51 -17.12 -1.77
N SER A 94 12.68 -16.61 -2.17
CA SER A 94 13.72 -16.21 -1.21
C SER A 94 13.34 -14.95 -0.41
N TRP A 95 12.53 -14.06 -0.98
CA TRP A 95 12.06 -12.84 -0.33
C TRP A 95 10.79 -13.04 0.48
N ALA A 96 10.02 -14.10 0.23
CA ALA A 96 8.76 -14.37 0.92
C ALA A 96 8.92 -14.39 2.45
N LEU A 97 9.88 -15.13 2.98
CA LEU A 97 10.07 -15.22 4.44
C LEU A 97 10.55 -13.89 5.05
N PRO A 98 11.59 -13.20 4.53
CA PRO A 98 11.96 -11.87 5.01
C PRO A 98 10.82 -10.85 4.98
N ILE A 99 10.05 -10.79 3.89
CA ILE A 99 8.90 -9.88 3.79
C ILE A 99 7.87 -10.21 4.87
N LEU A 100 7.55 -11.48 5.09
CA LEU A 100 6.60 -11.90 6.12
C LEU A 100 7.07 -11.49 7.53
N VAL A 101 8.36 -11.64 7.83
CA VAL A 101 8.94 -11.16 9.09
C VAL A 101 8.79 -9.65 9.22
N GLY A 102 9.12 -8.92 8.15
CA GLY A 102 8.93 -7.47 8.08
C GLY A 102 7.49 -7.04 8.33
N VAL A 103 6.55 -7.65 7.63
CA VAL A 103 5.10 -7.39 7.77
C VAL A 103 4.65 -7.69 9.19
N ALA A 104 5.02 -8.83 9.77
CA ALA A 104 4.64 -9.18 11.14
C ALA A 104 5.12 -8.12 12.14
N VAL A 105 6.37 -7.68 12.03
CA VAL A 105 6.93 -6.61 12.87
C VAL A 105 6.20 -5.29 12.63
N GLY A 106 5.98 -4.90 11.37
CA GLY A 106 5.26 -3.68 11.01
C GLY A 106 3.82 -3.66 11.51
N THR A 107 3.10 -4.78 11.42
CA THR A 107 1.74 -4.92 11.94
C THR A 107 1.71 -4.80 13.47
N VAL A 108 2.66 -5.43 14.17
CA VAL A 108 2.75 -5.27 15.65
C VAL A 108 3.03 -3.82 16.00
N ILE A 109 3.95 -3.15 15.31
CA ILE A 109 4.23 -1.72 15.52
C ILE A 109 2.97 -0.89 15.28
N ALA A 110 2.23 -1.14 14.19
CA ALA A 110 1.02 -0.40 13.85
C ALA A 110 -0.04 -0.39 14.96
N VAL A 111 -0.15 -1.48 15.73
CA VAL A 111 -1.10 -1.60 16.86
C VAL A 111 -0.75 -0.62 18.00
N PHE A 112 0.54 -0.32 18.19
CA PHE A 112 1.00 0.57 19.26
C PHE A 112 1.21 2.02 18.82
N VAL A 113 1.06 2.31 17.52
CA VAL A 113 1.26 3.64 16.95
C VAL A 113 -0.10 4.35 16.81
N SER A 114 -0.18 5.59 17.28
CA SER A 114 -1.37 6.45 17.14
C SER A 114 -1.70 6.76 15.67
N GLY A 115 -2.97 7.02 15.36
CA GLY A 115 -3.42 7.38 14.01
C GLY A 115 -2.64 8.54 13.37
N ASP A 116 -2.30 9.57 14.15
CA ASP A 116 -1.52 10.73 13.67
C ASP A 116 -0.09 10.34 13.27
N ALA A 117 0.57 9.53 14.09
CA ALA A 117 1.90 9.02 13.79
C ALA A 117 1.89 8.11 12.56
N LEU A 118 0.86 7.26 12.40
CA LEU A 118 0.68 6.44 11.20
C LEU A 118 0.46 7.30 9.95
N THR A 119 -0.29 8.40 10.09
CA THR A 119 -0.50 9.40 9.05
C THR A 119 0.82 10.08 8.67
N GLY A 120 1.65 10.44 9.65
CA GLY A 120 2.98 10.98 9.43
C GLY A 120 3.91 10.01 8.69
N VAL A 121 3.89 8.72 9.04
CA VAL A 121 4.65 7.68 8.33
C VAL A 121 4.18 7.55 6.89
N PHE A 122 2.87 7.45 6.66
CA PHE A 122 2.30 7.39 5.31
C PHE A 122 2.70 8.62 4.48
N ALA A 123 2.48 9.82 5.00
CA ALA A 123 2.77 11.07 4.30
C ALA A 123 4.27 11.17 3.95
N SER A 124 5.15 10.81 4.88
CA SER A 124 6.60 10.84 4.66
C SER A 124 7.00 9.90 3.53
N ILE A 125 6.52 8.65 3.53
CA ILE A 125 6.87 7.69 2.48
C ILE A 125 6.22 8.08 1.14
N ALA A 126 4.97 8.54 1.15
CA ALA A 126 4.28 9.00 -0.06
C ALA A 126 5.02 10.16 -0.73
N ILE A 127 5.53 11.12 0.04
CA ILE A 127 6.36 12.22 -0.47
C ILE A 127 7.67 11.69 -1.06
N LEU A 128 8.33 10.74 -0.39
CA LEU A 128 9.56 10.13 -0.92
C LEU A 128 9.32 9.40 -2.24
N VAL A 129 8.23 8.64 -2.35
CA VAL A 129 7.85 7.96 -3.59
C VAL A 129 7.51 8.97 -4.67
N ALA A 130 6.73 10.01 -4.37
CA ALA A 130 6.40 11.07 -5.31
C ALA A 130 7.66 11.80 -5.81
N ALA A 131 8.60 12.12 -4.92
CA ALA A 131 9.87 12.73 -5.28
C ALA A 131 10.72 11.79 -6.17
N ASN A 132 10.76 10.50 -5.86
CA ASN A 132 11.45 9.52 -6.68
C ASN A 132 10.82 9.37 -8.08
N LEU A 133 9.49 9.43 -8.20
CA LEU A 133 8.82 9.42 -9.51
C LEU A 133 9.04 10.72 -10.30
N ALA A 134 9.09 11.87 -9.62
CA ALA A 134 9.24 13.18 -10.26
C ALA A 134 10.69 13.48 -10.70
N PHE A 135 11.68 13.07 -9.89
CA PHE A 135 13.08 13.47 -10.06
C PHE A 135 14.04 12.29 -10.25
N GLY A 136 13.56 11.05 -10.10
CA GLY A 136 14.38 9.85 -10.22
C GLY A 136 15.02 9.74 -11.59
N LYS A 137 16.34 9.54 -11.62
CA LYS A 137 17.12 9.36 -12.84
C LYS A 137 17.63 7.92 -12.93
N GLU A 138 17.74 7.37 -14.14
CA GLU A 138 18.31 6.04 -14.35
C GLU A 138 19.76 5.90 -13.86
N SER A 139 20.47 7.02 -13.67
CA SER A 139 21.81 7.06 -13.09
C SER A 139 21.85 6.81 -11.58
N TRP A 140 20.70 6.83 -10.88
CA TRP A 140 20.61 6.51 -9.46
C TRP A 140 20.66 5.00 -9.22
N ARG A 141 21.73 4.36 -9.69
CA ARG A 141 22.01 2.94 -9.51
C ARG A 141 23.22 2.79 -8.59
N LEU A 142 22.97 2.27 -7.39
CA LEU A 142 24.03 1.95 -6.42
C LEU A 142 24.94 0.78 -6.87
N GLY A 143 24.50 0.00 -7.87
CA GLY A 143 25.27 -1.10 -8.43
C GLY A 143 24.60 -1.72 -9.66
N THR A 144 25.33 -2.57 -10.37
CA THR A 144 24.88 -3.28 -11.58
C THR A 144 24.31 -4.67 -11.28
N LYS A 145 24.47 -5.16 -10.05
CA LYS A 145 23.97 -6.44 -9.57
C LYS A 145 23.31 -6.25 -8.22
N LEU A 146 22.37 -7.15 -7.89
CA LEU A 146 21.78 -7.19 -6.56
C LEU A 146 22.87 -7.48 -5.52
N PRO A 147 22.79 -6.88 -4.31
CA PRO A 147 23.75 -7.11 -3.25
C PRO A 147 23.67 -8.55 -2.72
N GLY A 148 24.61 -8.97 -1.87
CA GLY A 148 24.60 -10.33 -1.30
C GLY A 148 23.30 -10.68 -0.56
N ARG A 149 23.01 -11.98 -0.43
CA ARG A 149 21.76 -12.49 0.20
C ARG A 149 21.41 -11.85 1.55
N PRO A 150 22.35 -11.65 2.49
CA PRO A 150 22.03 -11.01 3.78
C PRO A 150 21.45 -9.61 3.62
N VAL A 151 22.04 -8.79 2.74
CA VAL A 151 21.57 -7.43 2.47
C VAL A 151 20.20 -7.45 1.79
N GLN A 152 20.00 -8.36 0.83
CA GLN A 152 18.68 -8.51 0.19
C GLN A 152 17.58 -8.86 1.19
N TYR A 153 17.85 -9.78 2.13
CA TYR A 153 16.87 -10.17 3.13
C TYR A 153 16.55 -9.03 4.09
N SER A 154 17.56 -8.28 4.54
CA SER A 154 17.32 -7.08 5.35
C SER A 154 16.47 -6.05 4.63
N VAL A 155 16.77 -5.77 3.35
CA VAL A 155 15.98 -4.86 2.52
C VAL A 155 14.55 -5.36 2.36
N ALA A 156 14.36 -6.64 2.06
CA ALA A 156 13.04 -7.25 1.92
C ALA A 156 12.20 -7.16 3.20
N SER A 157 12.81 -7.37 4.37
CA SER A 157 12.13 -7.20 5.66
C SER A 157 11.76 -5.74 5.93
N VAL A 158 12.66 -4.79 5.65
CA VAL A 158 12.35 -3.35 5.81
C VAL A 158 11.22 -2.93 4.89
N ILE A 159 11.21 -3.38 3.64
CA ILE A 159 10.12 -3.13 2.70
C ILE A 159 8.80 -3.70 3.24
N GLY A 160 8.80 -4.95 3.72
CA GLY A 160 7.61 -5.57 4.31
C GLY A 160 7.08 -4.80 5.53
N MET A 161 7.98 -4.34 6.40
CA MET A 161 7.63 -3.55 7.58
C MET A 161 7.02 -2.20 7.20
N LEU A 162 7.67 -1.44 6.31
CA LEU A 162 7.17 -0.14 5.88
C LEU A 162 5.86 -0.26 5.09
N SER A 163 5.70 -1.31 4.28
CA SER A 163 4.47 -1.58 3.55
C SER A 163 3.28 -1.80 4.49
N ALA A 164 3.48 -2.55 5.59
CA ALA A 164 2.43 -2.79 6.58
C ALA A 164 1.99 -1.51 7.32
N LEU A 165 2.88 -0.51 7.43
CA LEU A 165 2.60 0.78 8.06
C LEU A 165 1.96 1.79 7.08
N MET A 166 2.28 1.71 5.79
CA MET A 166 1.76 2.63 4.78
C MET A 166 0.40 2.20 4.23
N GLY A 167 0.20 0.89 4.01
CA GLY A 167 -0.93 0.38 3.23
C GLY A 167 -0.50 -0.01 1.84
#